data_AF-A0A9D1FYZ7-F1
#
_entry.id   AF-A0A9D1FYZ7-F1
#
_cell.length_a   1.000
_cell.length_b   1.000
_cell.length_c   1.000
_cell.angle_alpha   90.00
_cell.angle_beta   90.00
_cell.angle_gamma   90.00
#
_symmetry.space_group_name_H-M   'P 1'
#
loop_
_entity.id
_entity.type
_entity.pdbx_description
1 polymer ?
#
loop_
_entity_poly.entity_id
_entity_poly.type
_entity_poly.pdbx_seq_one_letter_code
_entity_poly.pdbx_strand_id
1 'polypeptide(L)'
;MRWIGALFFVAALAIWPDAALEAARGAMEAWATSVAPALFPFVAAIPALTCPEARMAYEKWLGKAMRALFRVPASASGAIVIGFLAGSPAGATALKQTMAGETYTRAEAIRAA
;
A
#
# COMPACT_ATOMS: atom_id res chain seq x y z
N MET A 1 10.87 29.98 -6.47
CA MET A 1 9.57 29.76 -5.81
C MET A 1 9.61 28.71 -4.68
N ARG A 2 10.02 27.45 -4.93
CA ARG A 2 9.91 26.34 -3.93
C ARG A 2 10.64 26.59 -2.60
N TRP A 3 11.82 27.22 -2.65
CA TRP A 3 12.64 27.50 -1.47
C TRP A 3 12.09 28.60 -0.56
N ILE A 4 11.33 29.56 -1.11
CA ILE A 4 10.76 30.67 -0.33
C ILE A 4 9.73 30.14 0.66
N GLY A 5 8.88 29.20 0.22
CA GLY A 5 7.90 28.54 1.10
C GLY A 5 8.55 27.72 2.22
N ALA A 6 9.64 27.01 1.90
CA ALA A 6 10.41 26.27 2.91
C ALA A 6 11.05 27.21 3.94
N LEU A 7 11.66 28.31 3.48
CA LEU A 7 12.29 29.29 4.38
C LEU A 7 11.25 29.96 5.29
N PHE A 8 10.09 30.31 4.74
CA PHE A 8 8.97 30.85 5.50
C PHE A 8 8.44 29.86 6.55
N PHE A 9 8.27 28.59 6.19
CA PHE A 9 7.83 27.55 7.12
C PHE A 9 8.81 27.35 8.29
N VAL A 10 10.12 27.30 7.98
CA VAL A 10 11.17 27.20 9.01
C VAL A 10 11.20 28.43 9.90
N ALA A 11 11.06 29.63 9.33
CA ALA A 11 10.95 30.86 10.12
C ALA A 11 9.72 30.85 11.03
N ALA A 12 8.56 30.39 10.55
CA ALA A 12 7.35 30.28 11.35
C ALA A 12 7.51 29.29 12.52
N LEU A 13 8.14 28.13 12.28
CA LEU A 13 8.49 27.17 13.34
C LEU A 13 9.45 27.75 14.37
N ALA A 14 10.43 28.57 13.93
CA ALA A 14 11.40 29.20 14.82
C ALA A 14 10.78 30.33 15.67
N ILE A 15 9.78 31.03 15.14
CA ILE A 15 9.08 32.12 15.85
C ILE A 15 8.07 31.55 16.87
N TRP A 16 7.38 30.44 16.56
CA TRP A 16 6.39 29.82 17.43
C TRP A 16 6.68 28.33 17.72
N PRO A 17 7.79 28.01 18.40
CA PRO A 17 8.20 26.63 18.65
C PRO A 17 7.22 25.90 19.59
N ASP A 18 6.71 26.58 20.62
CA ASP A 18 5.79 25.96 21.60
C ASP A 18 4.47 25.55 20.95
N ALA A 19 3.89 26.43 20.12
CA ALA A 19 2.65 26.12 19.40
C ALA A 19 2.84 24.95 18.41
N ALA A 20 4.00 24.90 17.74
CA ALA A 20 4.34 23.82 16.83
C ALA A 20 4.52 22.48 17.57
N LEU A 21 5.18 22.51 18.75
CA LEU A 21 5.39 21.33 19.57
C LEU A 21 4.08 20.80 20.15
N GLU A 22 3.21 21.69 20.64
CA GLU A 22 1.91 21.32 21.19
C GLU A 22 1.02 20.71 20.09
N ALA A 23 1.00 21.30 18.89
CA ALA A 23 0.29 20.74 17.75
C ALA A 23 0.84 19.37 17.33
N ALA A 24 2.16 19.20 17.31
CA ALA A 24 2.80 17.91 17.00
C ALA A 24 2.45 16.85 18.06
N ARG A 25 2.46 17.22 19.34
CA ARG A 25 2.08 16.33 20.45
C ARG A 25 0.62 15.91 20.33
N GLY A 26 -0.29 16.85 20.11
CA GLY A 26 -1.70 16.55 19.89
C GLY A 26 -1.92 15.65 18.67
N ALA A 27 -1.20 15.88 17.58
CA ALA A 27 -1.25 15.02 16.39
C ALA A 27 -0.75 13.59 16.70
N MET A 28 0.33 13.44 17.47
CA MET A 28 0.86 12.14 17.87
C MET A 28 -0.09 11.40 18.81
N GLU A 29 -0.70 12.10 19.76
CA GLU A 29 -1.70 11.51 20.66
C GLU A 29 -2.94 11.04 19.90
N ALA A 30 -3.46 11.87 18.97
CA ALA A 30 -4.56 11.49 18.10
C ALA A 30 -4.22 10.28 17.23
N TRP A 31 -3.00 10.24 16.67
CA TRP A 31 -2.53 9.08 15.91
C TRP A 31 -2.43 7.82 16.77
N ALA A 32 -1.85 7.92 17.97
CA ALA A 32 -1.66 6.79 18.87
C ALA A 32 -2.99 6.22 19.39
N THR A 33 -3.97 7.07 19.63
CA THR A 33 -5.29 6.66 20.16
C THR A 33 -6.24 6.17 19.07
N SER A 34 -6.10 6.64 17.83
CA SER A 34 -7.04 6.32 16.74
C SER A 34 -6.42 5.41 15.67
N VAL A 35 -5.27 5.78 15.14
CA VAL A 35 -4.67 5.12 13.96
C VAL A 35 -3.90 3.86 14.35
N ALA A 36 -3.07 3.94 15.40
CA ALA A 36 -2.27 2.80 15.85
C ALA A 36 -3.11 1.53 16.17
N PRO A 37 -4.20 1.60 16.98
CA PRO A 37 -5.01 0.41 17.24
C PRO A 37 -5.74 -0.10 16.00
N ALA A 38 -6.12 0.78 15.07
CA ALA A 38 -6.76 0.38 13.81
C ALA A 38 -5.79 -0.35 12.86
N LEU A 39 -4.49 -0.05 12.92
CA LEU A 39 -3.47 -0.74 12.11
C LEU A 39 -3.11 -2.12 12.65
N PHE A 40 -3.23 -2.35 13.97
CA PHE A 40 -2.88 -3.63 14.59
C PHE A 40 -3.54 -4.87 13.93
N PRO A 41 -4.87 -4.93 13.73
CA PRO A 41 -5.50 -6.10 13.10
C PRO A 41 -5.00 -6.33 11.67
N PHE A 42 -4.70 -5.26 10.92
CA PHE A 42 -4.12 -5.39 9.59
C PHE A 42 -2.71 -5.96 9.65
N VAL A 43 -1.83 -5.44 10.52
CA VAL A 43 -0.47 -5.97 10.68
C VAL A 43 -0.48 -7.44 11.08
N ALA A 44 -1.43 -7.86 11.93
CA ALA A 44 -1.60 -9.26 12.31
C ALA A 44 -2.15 -10.14 11.18
N ALA A 45 -3.06 -9.63 10.35
CA ALA A 45 -3.72 -10.40 9.30
C ALA A 45 -2.94 -10.45 7.97
N ILE A 46 -2.17 -9.40 7.63
CA ILE A 46 -1.42 -9.30 6.37
C ILE A 46 -0.56 -10.55 6.10
N PRO A 47 0.21 -11.12 7.05
CA PRO A 47 0.98 -12.34 6.81
C PRO A 47 0.12 -13.54 6.41
N ALA A 48 -1.05 -13.70 7.02
CA ALA A 48 -1.99 -14.77 6.67
C ALA A 48 -2.63 -14.52 5.29
N LEU A 49 -2.91 -13.26 4.95
CA LEU A 49 -3.49 -12.88 3.66
C LEU A 49 -2.49 -12.90 2.50
N THR A 50 -1.19 -12.87 2.78
CA THR A 50 -0.10 -12.83 1.78
C THR A 50 0.62 -14.16 1.61
N CYS A 51 0.23 -15.20 2.38
CA CYS A 51 0.85 -16.51 2.28
C CYS A 51 0.58 -17.17 0.90
N PRO A 52 1.41 -18.16 0.48
CA PRO A 52 1.21 -18.87 -0.78
C PRO A 52 -0.19 -19.48 -0.93
N GLU A 53 -0.75 -20.04 0.13
CA GLU A 53 -2.07 -20.67 0.14
C GLU A 53 -3.18 -19.65 -0.10
N ALA A 54 -3.08 -18.46 0.51
CA ALA A 54 -4.01 -17.36 0.27
C ALA A 54 -3.92 -16.88 -1.19
N ARG A 55 -2.71 -16.79 -1.76
CA ARG A 55 -2.52 -16.44 -3.18
C ARG A 55 -3.20 -17.45 -4.12
N MET A 56 -3.03 -18.75 -3.85
CA MET A 56 -3.73 -19.80 -4.60
C MET A 56 -5.26 -19.71 -4.46
N ALA A 57 -5.74 -19.35 -3.27
CA ALA A 57 -7.17 -19.11 -3.05
C ALA A 57 -7.67 -17.93 -3.89
N TYR A 58 -6.96 -16.79 -3.91
CA TYR A 58 -7.34 -15.65 -4.75
C TYR A 58 -7.34 -16.00 -6.24
N GLU A 59 -6.37 -16.79 -6.70
CA GLU A 59 -6.33 -17.29 -8.09
C GLU A 59 -7.56 -18.13 -8.44
N LYS A 60 -7.92 -19.09 -7.57
CA LYS A 60 -9.08 -19.96 -7.78
C LYS A 60 -10.41 -19.20 -7.77
N TRP A 61 -10.58 -18.28 -6.82
CA TRP A 61 -11.85 -17.58 -6.62
C TRP A 61 -12.00 -16.38 -7.55
N LEU A 62 -10.93 -15.60 -7.71
CA LEU A 62 -10.94 -14.33 -8.42
C LEU A 62 -10.39 -14.43 -9.85
N GLY A 63 -9.73 -15.53 -10.21
CA GLY A 63 -9.09 -15.70 -11.52
C GLY A 63 -10.03 -15.52 -12.71
N LYS A 64 -11.27 -16.03 -12.63
CA LYS A 64 -12.30 -15.79 -13.68
C LYS A 64 -12.66 -14.31 -13.80
N ALA A 65 -12.83 -13.62 -12.68
CA ALA A 65 -13.15 -12.19 -12.66
C ALA A 65 -11.97 -11.36 -13.19
N MET A 66 -10.73 -11.68 -12.79
CA MET A 66 -9.52 -11.00 -13.27
C MET A 66 -9.33 -11.17 -14.78
N ARG A 67 -9.59 -12.37 -15.31
CA ARG A 67 -9.50 -12.63 -16.75
C ARG A 67 -10.59 -11.91 -17.54
N ALA A 68 -11.80 -11.81 -16.98
CA ALA A 68 -12.93 -11.13 -17.62
C ALA A 68 -12.80 -9.59 -17.58
N LEU A 69 -12.44 -9.01 -16.43
CA LEU A 69 -12.43 -7.57 -16.21
C LEU A 69 -11.12 -6.91 -16.67
N PHE A 70 -9.97 -7.53 -16.36
CA PHE A 70 -8.65 -6.93 -16.58
C PHE A 70 -7.84 -7.63 -17.69
N ARG A 71 -8.32 -8.77 -18.21
CA ARG A 71 -7.60 -9.56 -19.23
C ARG A 71 -6.15 -9.84 -18.82
N VAL A 72 -5.98 -10.26 -17.57
CA VAL A 72 -4.70 -10.67 -16.96
C VAL A 72 -4.76 -12.14 -16.55
N PRO A 73 -3.61 -12.83 -16.46
CA PRO A 73 -3.52 -14.20 -15.96
C PRO A 73 -4.08 -14.33 -14.54
N ALA A 74 -4.63 -15.49 -14.21
CA ALA A 74 -5.23 -15.74 -12.90
C ALA A 74 -4.19 -15.67 -11.77
N SER A 75 -2.94 -16.05 -12.04
CA SER A 75 -1.79 -15.97 -11.15
C SER A 75 -1.46 -14.53 -10.70
N ALA A 76 -1.87 -13.50 -11.46
CA ALA A 76 -1.74 -12.10 -11.05
C ALA A 76 -2.77 -11.65 -9.99
N SER A 77 -3.82 -12.44 -9.71
CA SER A 77 -4.88 -12.06 -8.78
C SER A 77 -4.35 -11.76 -7.38
N GLY A 78 -3.37 -12.54 -6.90
CA GLY A 78 -2.77 -12.34 -5.58
C GLY A 78 -2.05 -11.00 -5.49
N ALA A 79 -1.32 -10.59 -6.53
CA ALA A 79 -0.64 -9.30 -6.57
C ALA A 79 -1.62 -8.12 -6.57
N ILE A 80 -2.75 -8.25 -7.29
CA ILE A 80 -3.81 -7.23 -7.32
C ILE A 80 -4.51 -7.11 -5.96
N VAL A 81 -4.84 -8.23 -5.32
CA VAL A 81 -5.43 -8.24 -3.98
C VAL A 81 -4.48 -7.60 -2.96
N ILE A 82 -3.19 -7.91 -3.05
CA ILE A 82 -2.16 -7.29 -2.20
C ILE A 82 -2.04 -5.79 -2.48
N GLY A 83 -2.11 -5.37 -3.75
CA GLY A 83 -2.15 -3.96 -4.12
C GLY A 83 -3.34 -3.21 -3.53
N PHE A 84 -4.50 -3.86 -3.47
CA PHE A 84 -5.72 -3.29 -2.87
C PHE A 84 -5.64 -3.21 -1.33
N LEU A 85 -5.09 -4.24 -0.68
CA LEU A 85 -5.00 -4.32 0.78
C LEU A 85 -3.84 -3.51 1.37
N ALA A 86 -2.68 -3.51 0.69
CA ALA A 86 -1.42 -2.98 1.21
C ALA A 86 -0.87 -1.80 0.38
N GLY A 87 -1.58 -1.37 -0.66
CA GLY A 87 -1.22 -0.24 -1.50
C GLY A 87 -0.33 -0.60 -2.70
N SER A 88 -0.16 0.36 -3.61
CA SER A 88 0.52 0.15 -4.90
C SER A 88 1.99 -0.30 -4.80
N PRO A 89 2.83 0.15 -3.83
CA PRO A 89 4.21 -0.35 -3.74
C PRO A 89 4.28 -1.83 -3.37
N ALA A 90 3.41 -2.28 -2.47
CA ALA A 90 3.32 -3.67 -2.04
C ALA A 90 2.78 -4.55 -3.17
N GLY A 91 1.72 -4.10 -3.86
CA GLY A 91 1.17 -4.78 -5.04
C GLY A 91 2.19 -4.93 -6.17
N ALA A 92 2.94 -3.87 -6.49
CA ALA A 92 3.98 -3.92 -7.51
C ALA A 92 5.11 -4.90 -7.14
N THR A 93 5.45 -5.02 -5.85
CA THR A 93 6.46 -5.97 -5.38
C THR A 93 5.95 -7.41 -5.48
N ALA A 94 4.70 -7.66 -5.09
CA ALA A 94 4.06 -8.96 -5.22
C ALA A 94 3.95 -9.38 -6.69
N LEU A 95 3.59 -8.46 -7.59
CA LEU A 95 3.51 -8.71 -9.02
C LEU A 95 4.87 -9.13 -9.58
N LYS A 96 5.95 -8.41 -9.23
CA LYS A 96 7.32 -8.77 -9.65
C LYS A 96 7.72 -10.18 -9.20
N GLN A 97 7.35 -10.58 -7.99
CA GLN A 97 7.66 -11.92 -7.46
C GLN A 97 6.92 -13.01 -8.24
N THR A 98 5.65 -12.79 -8.59
CA THR A 98 4.89 -13.73 -9.43
C THR A 98 5.43 -13.77 -10.87
N MET A 99 5.80 -12.62 -11.44
CA MET A 99 6.38 -12.52 -12.78
C MET A 99 7.75 -13.17 -12.91
N ALA A 100 8.52 -13.28 -11.81
CA ALA A 100 9.80 -13.98 -11.85
C ALA A 100 9.66 -15.50 -12.12
N GLY A 101 8.46 -16.05 -11.91
CA GLY A 101 8.16 -17.47 -12.14
C GLY A 101 7.39 -17.79 -13.43
N GLU A 102 6.89 -16.79 -14.16
CA GLU A 102 5.99 -16.95 -15.31
C GLU A 102 6.25 -15.89 -16.39
N THR A 103 6.04 -16.23 -17.67
CA THR A 103 6.26 -15.28 -18.77
C THR A 103 5.05 -14.36 -18.96
N TYR A 104 5.09 -13.16 -18.38
CA TYR A 104 4.07 -12.13 -18.57
C TYR A 104 4.45 -11.13 -19.66
N THR A 105 3.47 -10.69 -20.45
CA THR A 105 3.67 -9.59 -21.40
C THR A 105 3.65 -8.23 -20.70
N ARG A 106 4.36 -7.23 -21.25
CA ARG A 106 4.37 -5.85 -20.72
C ARG A 106 2.97 -5.26 -20.59
N ALA A 107 2.07 -5.61 -21.52
CA ALA A 107 0.69 -5.14 -21.50
C ALA A 107 -0.12 -5.75 -20.34
N GLU A 108 0.14 -7.00 -19.96
CA GLU A 108 -0.48 -7.64 -18.79
C GLU A 108 0.05 -7.04 -17.48
N ALA A 109 1.36 -6.77 -17.41
CA ALA A 109 1.97 -6.13 -16.25
C ALA A 109 1.36 -4.76 -15.94
N ILE A 110 1.11 -3.94 -16.97
CA ILE A 110 0.49 -2.60 -16.82
C ILE A 110 -0.97 -2.71 -16.35
N ARG A 111 -1.70 -3.77 -16.75
CA ARG A 111 -3.09 -3.96 -16.32
C ARG A 111 -3.22 -4.52 -14.90
N ALA A 112 -2.15 -5.11 -14.37
CA ALA A 112 -2.10 -5.68 -13.03
C ALA A 112 -1.43 -4.78 -11.98
N ALA A 113 -0.83 -3.64 -12.41
CA ALA A 113 -0.12 -2.67 -11.57
C ALA A 113 -1.03 -1.47 -11.22
#